data_AF-A0A6V7JE92-F1
#
_entry.id   AF-A0A6V7JE92-F1
#
_cell.length_a   1.000
_cell.length_b   1.000
_cell.length_c   1.000
_cell.angle_alpha   90.00
_cell.angle_beta   90.00
_cell.angle_gamma   90.00
#
_symmetry.space_group_name_H-M   'P 1'
#
loop_
_entity.id
_entity.type
_entity.pdbx_description
1 polymer ?
#
loop_
_entity_poly.entity_id
_entity_poly.type
_entity_poly.pdbx_seq_one_letter_code
_entity_poly.pdbx_strand_id
1 'polypeptide(L)'
;YGKTHKDAASVRTTHSIPASCGLYYFEVKIVSKGRDGYMGIGLSAHGVNVNRLPGWDKHSYGYHGDDGHSFCSSGTGQPYGPTFTTGDVIGCGVNLVDNTAFYTKNGHNLGIAFTDLP
;
A
#
# COMPACT_ATOMS: atom_id res chain seq x y z
N TYR A 1 7.29 -20.16 9.27
CA TYR A 1 6.18 -19.19 9.21
C TYR A 1 6.68 -17.83 8.76
N GLY A 2 5.91 -17.15 7.91
CA GLY A 2 6.17 -15.79 7.44
C GLY A 2 7.30 -15.65 6.42
N LYS A 3 7.58 -16.68 5.60
CA LYS A 3 8.63 -16.61 4.55
C LYS A 3 8.09 -16.81 3.15
N THR A 4 6.93 -17.42 3.02
CA THR A 4 6.34 -17.76 1.72
C THR A 4 5.16 -16.86 1.45
N HIS A 5 4.81 -16.69 0.18
CA HIS A 5 3.61 -15.94 -0.21
C HIS A 5 2.31 -16.51 0.40
N LYS A 6 2.31 -17.76 0.86
CA LYS A 6 1.16 -18.41 1.54
C LYS A 6 0.98 -17.93 2.98
N ASP A 7 2.02 -17.36 3.57
CA ASP A 7 1.98 -16.80 4.93
C ASP A 7 1.53 -15.33 4.94
N ALA A 8 1.26 -14.73 3.77
CA ALA A 8 0.84 -13.34 3.67
C ALA A 8 -0.58 -13.16 4.19
N ALA A 9 -0.81 -12.03 4.87
CA ALA A 9 -2.11 -11.62 5.36
C ALA A 9 -2.28 -10.11 5.22
N SER A 10 -3.49 -9.66 4.97
CA SER A 10 -3.88 -8.25 4.94
C SER A 10 -5.18 -8.03 5.70
N VAL A 11 -5.43 -6.76 6.03
CA VAL A 11 -6.65 -6.29 6.68
C VAL A 11 -7.10 -5.02 5.99
N ARG A 12 -8.41 -4.75 5.99
CA ARG A 12 -9.01 -3.54 5.44
C ARG A 12 -9.62 -2.69 6.56
N THR A 13 -9.78 -1.40 6.28
CA THR A 13 -10.63 -0.51 7.09
C THR A 13 -12.08 -0.99 7.08
N THR A 14 -12.86 -0.55 8.06
CA THR A 14 -14.27 -0.96 8.20
C THR A 14 -15.18 -0.36 7.12
N HIS A 15 -14.74 0.71 6.46
CA HIS A 15 -15.47 1.40 5.40
C HIS A 15 -14.54 1.75 4.24
N SER A 16 -15.10 1.85 3.04
CA SER A 16 -14.42 2.38 1.86
C SER A 16 -14.24 3.89 1.95
N ILE A 17 -13.29 4.43 1.18
CA ILE A 17 -13.07 5.87 1.07
C ILE A 17 -14.30 6.51 0.41
N PRO A 18 -14.96 7.50 1.04
CA PRO A 18 -16.07 8.21 0.41
C PRO A 18 -15.59 9.06 -0.77
N ALA A 19 -16.30 8.99 -1.89
CA ALA A 19 -16.00 9.79 -3.08
C ALA A 19 -16.00 11.31 -2.80
N SER A 20 -16.82 11.76 -1.84
CA SER A 20 -16.92 13.16 -1.43
C SER A 20 -15.67 13.72 -0.73
N CYS A 21 -14.69 12.88 -0.38
CA CYS A 21 -13.44 13.37 0.21
C CYS A 21 -12.65 14.24 -0.78
N GLY A 22 -12.73 13.97 -2.09
CA GLY A 22 -11.87 14.58 -3.11
C GLY A 22 -10.41 14.12 -2.99
N LEU A 23 -9.79 14.38 -1.85
CA LEU A 23 -8.49 13.85 -1.44
C LEU A 23 -8.63 13.14 -0.09
N TYR A 24 -8.27 11.87 -0.04
CA TYR A 24 -8.20 11.09 1.20
C TYR A 24 -6.74 10.81 1.56
N TYR A 25 -6.41 10.82 2.85
CA TYR A 25 -5.06 10.57 3.32
C TYR A 25 -5.08 9.81 4.64
N PHE A 26 -4.20 8.81 4.77
CA PHE A 26 -3.94 8.11 6.02
C PHE A 26 -2.46 7.78 6.17
N GLU A 27 -2.01 7.58 7.40
CA GLU A 27 -0.63 7.20 7.71
C GLU A 27 -0.57 5.90 8.51
N VAL A 28 0.51 5.16 8.30
CA VAL A 28 0.82 3.93 9.02
C VAL A 28 2.21 4.08 9.63
N LYS A 29 2.28 4.01 10.97
CA LYS A 29 3.54 3.94 11.70
C LYS A 29 4.02 2.49 11.74
N ILE A 30 5.24 2.25 11.26
CA ILE A 30 5.88 0.95 11.43
C ILE A 30 6.44 0.86 12.85
N VAL A 31 5.67 0.26 13.75
CA VAL A 31 6.08 0.04 15.15
C VAL A 31 7.24 -0.96 15.22
N SER A 32 7.19 -2.01 14.41
CA SER A 32 8.26 -3.00 14.27
C SER A 32 8.14 -3.70 12.92
N LYS A 33 9.27 -3.82 12.20
CA LYS A 33 9.32 -4.59 10.94
C LYS A 33 9.27 -6.11 11.16
N GLY A 34 9.33 -6.57 12.41
CA GLY A 34 9.48 -7.99 12.72
C GLY A 34 10.80 -8.55 12.16
N ARG A 35 10.74 -9.78 11.65
CA ARG A 35 11.94 -10.48 11.17
C ARG A 35 12.44 -9.93 9.83
N ASP A 36 11.57 -9.99 8.81
CA ASP A 36 11.97 -9.75 7.42
C ASP A 36 11.45 -8.41 6.87
N GLY A 37 10.38 -7.83 7.45
CA GLY A 37 9.85 -6.54 6.99
C GLY A 37 8.98 -6.60 5.75
N TYR A 38 8.45 -7.78 5.38
CA TYR A 38 7.47 -7.94 4.29
C TYR A 38 6.13 -7.30 4.65
N MET A 39 6.03 -6.00 4.41
CA MET A 39 4.90 -5.16 4.79
C MET A 39 4.46 -4.37 3.56
N GLY A 40 3.19 -4.49 3.20
CA GLY A 40 2.58 -3.69 2.13
C GLY A 40 1.53 -2.73 2.70
N ILE A 41 1.56 -1.47 2.26
CA ILE A 41 0.56 -0.45 2.61
C ILE A 41 -0.13 -0.02 1.31
N GLY A 42 -1.45 0.13 1.33
CA GLY A 42 -2.18 0.63 0.17
C GLY A 42 -3.67 0.35 0.21
N LEU A 43 -4.23 0.02 -0.97
CA LEU A 43 -5.66 -0.03 -1.24
C LEU A 43 -6.09 -1.42 -1.73
N SER A 44 -7.34 -1.77 -1.48
CA SER A 44 -8.00 -2.90 -2.14
C SER A 44 -9.50 -2.67 -2.23
N ALA A 45 -10.10 -3.15 -3.33
CA ALA A 45 -11.54 -3.21 -3.45
C ALA A 45 -12.13 -4.23 -2.45
N HIS A 46 -13.43 -4.10 -2.20
CA HIS A 46 -14.17 -5.07 -1.40
C HIS A 46 -14.09 -6.47 -2.02
N GLY A 47 -13.92 -7.50 -1.19
CA GLY A 47 -13.88 -8.90 -1.64
C GLY A 47 -12.52 -9.40 -2.15
N VAL A 48 -11.51 -8.54 -2.29
CA VAL A 48 -10.14 -8.97 -2.60
C VAL A 48 -9.62 -9.93 -1.52
N ASN A 49 -8.90 -10.98 -1.95
CA ASN A 49 -8.32 -12.01 -1.08
C ASN A 49 -7.38 -11.38 -0.04
N VAL A 50 -7.64 -11.67 1.24
CA VAL A 50 -6.86 -11.14 2.37
C VAL A 50 -5.67 -12.01 2.76
N ASN A 51 -5.43 -13.14 2.11
CA ASN A 51 -4.24 -13.98 2.31
C ASN A 51 -3.09 -13.57 1.36
N ARG A 52 -2.95 -12.26 1.13
CA ARG A 52 -2.08 -11.61 0.15
C ARG A 52 -1.66 -10.24 0.65
N LEU A 53 -0.49 -9.77 0.24
CA LEU A 53 -0.09 -8.37 0.47
C LEU A 53 -0.82 -7.44 -0.52
N PRO A 54 -1.10 -6.18 -0.14
CA PRO A 54 -1.72 -5.21 -1.04
C PRO A 54 -0.95 -5.08 -2.35
N GLY A 55 -1.66 -5.02 -3.48
CA GLY A 55 -1.07 -4.87 -4.81
C GLY A 55 -0.90 -6.16 -5.60
N TRP A 56 -0.85 -7.32 -4.95
CA TRP A 56 -0.56 -8.60 -5.61
C TRP A 56 -1.69 -9.17 -6.46
N ASP A 57 -2.94 -8.82 -6.14
CA ASP A 57 -4.13 -9.32 -6.80
C ASP A 57 -4.89 -8.16 -7.48
N LYS A 58 -5.74 -8.50 -8.46
CA LYS A 58 -6.56 -7.52 -9.20
C LYS A 58 -7.37 -6.64 -8.25
N HIS A 59 -7.48 -5.35 -8.58
CA HIS A 59 -8.15 -4.33 -7.79
C HIS A 59 -7.51 -4.12 -6.40
N SER A 60 -6.22 -4.39 -6.29
CA SER A 60 -5.40 -4.05 -5.13
C SER A 60 -4.12 -3.34 -5.57
N TYR A 61 -3.64 -2.45 -4.70
CA TYR A 61 -2.55 -1.53 -4.96
C TYR A 61 -1.72 -1.41 -3.69
N GLY A 62 -0.40 -1.53 -3.77
CA GLY A 62 0.45 -1.52 -2.57
C GLY A 62 1.87 -1.03 -2.78
N TYR A 63 2.43 -0.40 -1.76
CA TYR A 63 3.84 -0.03 -1.65
C TYR A 63 4.50 -0.87 -0.55
N HIS A 64 5.59 -1.56 -0.89
CA HIS A 64 6.19 -2.61 -0.05
C HIS A 64 7.50 -2.15 0.59
N GLY A 65 7.68 -2.53 1.86
CA GLY A 65 8.76 -1.99 2.71
C GLY A 65 10.11 -2.63 2.50
N ASP A 66 10.16 -3.89 2.07
CA ASP A 66 11.39 -4.66 1.91
C ASP A 66 12.17 -4.31 0.64
N ASP A 67 11.48 -3.92 -0.43
CA ASP A 67 12.07 -3.59 -1.73
C ASP A 67 11.78 -2.15 -2.20
N GLY A 68 10.87 -1.44 -1.54
CA GLY A 68 10.44 -0.11 -1.95
C GLY A 68 9.60 -0.07 -3.23
N HIS A 69 9.12 -1.22 -3.70
CA HIS A 69 8.40 -1.32 -4.97
C HIS A 69 6.90 -1.02 -4.80
N SER A 70 6.29 -0.55 -5.89
CA SER A 70 4.84 -0.46 -6.03
C SER A 70 4.30 -1.67 -6.79
N PHE A 71 3.16 -2.17 -6.35
CA PHE A 71 2.47 -3.34 -6.90
C PHE A 71 1.06 -2.91 -7.29
N CYS A 72 0.78 -2.93 -8.59
CA CYS A 72 -0.47 -2.46 -9.18
C CYS A 72 -1.22 -3.64 -9.80
N SER A 73 -2.14 -4.26 -9.04
CA SER A 73 -2.94 -5.40 -9.51
C SER A 73 -2.12 -6.54 -10.13
N SER A 74 -0.91 -6.77 -9.60
CA SER A 74 0.09 -7.69 -10.16
C SER A 74 1.04 -8.17 -9.07
N GLY A 75 1.45 -9.45 -9.14
CA GLY A 75 2.49 -10.01 -8.28
C GLY A 75 3.91 -9.52 -8.62
N THR A 76 4.08 -8.78 -9.71
CA THR A 76 5.36 -8.19 -10.11
C THR A 76 5.37 -6.71 -9.76
N GLY A 77 6.25 -6.32 -8.84
CA GLY A 77 6.44 -4.93 -8.42
C GLY A 77 7.27 -4.12 -9.42
N GLN A 78 7.17 -2.80 -9.33
CA GLN A 78 8.00 -1.84 -10.05
C GLN A 78 8.77 -0.95 -9.07
N PRO A 79 10.01 -0.53 -9.39
CA PRO A 79 10.72 0.45 -8.57
C PRO A 79 9.89 1.73 -8.40
N TYR A 80 9.74 2.20 -7.16
CA TYR A 80 8.90 3.36 -6.87
C TYR A 80 9.55 4.27 -5.83
N GLY A 81 9.76 3.76 -4.62
CA GLY A 81 10.27 4.54 -3.49
C GLY A 81 11.43 3.85 -2.79
N PRO A 82 11.95 4.47 -1.71
CA PRO A 82 12.91 3.80 -0.83
C PRO A 82 12.25 2.62 -0.10
N THR A 83 13.05 1.75 0.51
CA THR A 83 12.52 0.79 1.51
C THR A 83 12.02 1.51 2.76
N PHE A 84 11.24 0.84 3.59
CA PHE A 84 10.79 1.38 4.89
C PHE A 84 10.80 0.32 6.00
N THR A 85 11.04 0.77 7.23
CA THR A 85 11.34 -0.12 8.36
C THR A 85 10.80 0.44 9.68
N THR A 86 11.08 -0.25 10.79
CA THR A 86 10.78 0.19 12.15
C THR A 86 11.14 1.66 12.36
N GLY A 87 10.16 2.44 12.82
CA GLY A 87 10.31 3.86 13.07
C GLY A 87 9.85 4.75 11.91
N ASP A 88 9.67 4.23 10.70
CA ASP A 88 9.13 5.02 9.59
C ASP A 88 7.61 5.23 9.73
N VAL A 89 7.15 6.36 9.20
CA VAL A 89 5.74 6.68 8.96
C VAL A 89 5.53 6.72 7.46
N ILE A 90 4.60 5.90 6.95
CA ILE A 90 4.25 5.85 5.54
C ILE A 90 2.84 6.36 5.37
N GLY A 91 2.68 7.44 4.60
CA GLY A 91 1.39 7.97 4.21
C GLY A 91 0.94 7.42 2.86
N CYS A 92 -0.37 7.31 2.69
CA CYS A 92 -1.01 6.95 1.42
C CYS A 92 -2.09 8.00 1.14
N GLY A 93 -1.88 8.76 0.07
CA GLY A 93 -2.82 9.75 -0.44
C GLY A 93 -3.57 9.19 -1.65
N VAL A 94 -4.88 9.42 -1.69
CA VAL A 94 -5.77 9.02 -2.78
C VAL A 94 -6.52 10.25 -3.28
N ASN A 95 -6.18 10.68 -4.48
CA ASN A 95 -6.86 11.75 -5.19
C ASN A 95 -7.97 11.13 -6.05
N LEU A 96 -9.21 11.34 -5.63
CA LEU A 96 -10.43 10.84 -6.27
C LEU A 96 -10.94 11.76 -7.40
N VAL A 97 -10.31 12.93 -7.59
CA VAL A 97 -10.59 13.81 -8.72
C VAL A 97 -9.87 13.31 -9.96
N ASP A 98 -8.59 12.96 -9.80
CA ASP A 98 -7.72 12.52 -10.91
C ASP A 98 -7.49 11.00 -10.92
N ASN A 99 -8.11 10.26 -9.99
CA ASN A 99 -7.98 8.82 -9.81
C ASN A 99 -6.52 8.35 -9.68
N THR A 100 -5.73 9.08 -8.87
CA THR A 100 -4.33 8.76 -8.61
C THR A 100 -4.09 8.47 -7.14
N ALA A 101 -3.03 7.72 -6.85
CA ALA A 101 -2.51 7.58 -5.50
C ALA A 101 -1.01 7.81 -5.44
N PHE A 102 -0.56 8.36 -4.33
CA PHE A 102 0.83 8.64 -4.01
C PHE A 102 1.11 8.21 -2.58
N TYR A 103 2.40 8.05 -2.25
CA TYR A 103 2.83 7.77 -0.89
C TYR A 103 3.71 8.89 -0.36
N THR A 104 3.79 8.96 0.95
CA THR A 104 4.76 9.78 1.66
C THR A 104 5.60 8.89 2.57
N LYS A 105 6.83 9.31 2.84
CA LYS A 105 7.67 8.72 3.88
C LYS A 105 8.16 9.81 4.81
N ASN A 106 7.82 9.70 6.10
CA ASN A 106 8.22 10.66 7.13
C ASN A 106 7.93 12.11 6.73
N GLY A 107 6.74 12.36 6.14
CA GLY A 107 6.30 13.67 5.69
C GLY A 107 6.79 14.10 4.29
N HIS A 108 7.64 13.31 3.62
CA HIS A 108 8.13 13.63 2.28
C HIS A 108 7.33 12.88 1.20
N ASN A 109 6.78 13.60 0.22
CA ASN A 109 6.07 13.01 -0.91
C ASN A 109 7.02 12.23 -1.83
N LEU A 110 6.63 11.01 -2.22
CA LEU A 110 7.40 10.10 -3.06
C LEU A 110 6.97 10.11 -4.54
N GLY A 111 5.96 10.92 -4.90
CA GLY A 111 5.40 10.97 -6.24
C GLY A 111 4.26 9.99 -6.46
N ILE A 112 3.62 10.07 -7.64
CA ILE A 112 2.47 9.23 -7.99
C ILE A 112 2.92 7.78 -8.15
N ALA A 113 2.26 6.87 -7.44
CA ALA A 113 2.47 5.43 -7.53
C ALA A 113 1.53 4.76 -8.53
N PHE A 114 0.27 5.21 -8.56
CA PHE A 114 -0.79 4.61 -9.37
C PHE A 114 -1.65 5.68 -10.04
N THR A 115 -2.06 5.40 -11.27
CA THR A 115 -3.07 6.14 -12.03
C THR A 115 -4.25 5.23 -12.34
N ASP A 116 -5.35 5.81 -12.81
CA ASP A 116 -6.53 5.08 -13.28
C ASP A 116 -7.10 4.14 -12.22
N LEU A 117 -7.11 4.60 -10.96
CA LEU A 117 -7.81 3.91 -9.87
C LEU A 117 -9.31 3.81 -10.19
N PRO A 118 -9.96 2.69 -9.79
CA PRO A 118 -11.36 2.40 -10.12
C PRO A 118 -12.36 3.25 -9.35
#